data_AF-A0A2V5VPI8-F1
#
_entry.id   AF-A0A2V5VPI8-F1
#
_cell.length_a   1.000
_cell.length_b   1.000
_cell.length_c   1.000
_cell.angle_alpha   90.00
_cell.angle_beta   90.00
_cell.angle_gamma   90.00
#
_symmetry.space_group_name_H-M   'P 1'
#
loop_
_entity.id
_entity.type
_entity.pdbx_description
1 polymer ?
#
loop_
_entity_poly.entity_id
_entity_poly.type
_entity_poly.pdbx_seq_one_letter_code
_entity_poly.pdbx_strand_id
1 'polypeptide(L)'
;MAQPYDLATALSGGVGQAGDTFWLSGGNYVIGHIDTKIEGAPEQPITFRQMPGEWARIDGSLTFFGSLGNVVLRDFELYSSDTNRLSAQTDVGFNPTDIKIIPGVASFVPNMSFINLVVHDQTRHGFYISESATNNLVYGCLVYNNGWASPDNAEGHNFYVQSNKGTREITDNVAFNVSGANFQIYENAINMHLVGVTLDGNVAFNAGALQAVRNYRDWIVGVDA
;
A
#
# COMPACT_ATOMS: atom_id res chain seq x y z
N MET A 1 -34.71 -7.72 5.93
CA MET A 1 -33.70 -7.73 4.85
C MET A 1 -32.43 -7.16 5.44
N ALA A 2 -31.28 -7.79 5.22
CA ALA A 2 -30.01 -7.16 5.57
C ALA A 2 -29.79 -5.95 4.64
N GLN A 3 -29.40 -4.81 5.19
CA GLN A 3 -29.02 -3.61 4.45
C GLN A 3 -27.48 -3.50 4.55
N PRO A 4 -26.71 -4.12 3.65
CA PRO A 4 -25.26 -4.05 3.70
C PRO A 4 -24.81 -2.60 3.48
N TYR A 5 -23.73 -2.20 4.17
CA TYR A 5 -23.06 -0.94 3.91
C TYR A 5 -22.34 -0.98 2.57
N ASP A 6 -22.27 0.16 1.88
CA ASP A 6 -21.25 0.33 0.85
C ASP A 6 -19.86 0.40 1.49
N LEU A 7 -18.82 0.11 0.70
CA LEU A 7 -17.45 0.01 1.19
C LEU A 7 -16.92 1.34 1.74
N ALA A 8 -17.29 2.48 1.14
CA ALA A 8 -16.84 3.77 1.61
C ALA A 8 -17.43 4.10 2.99
N THR A 9 -18.71 3.78 3.20
CA THR A 9 -19.35 3.89 4.52
C THR A 9 -18.68 2.98 5.54
N ALA A 10 -18.39 1.72 5.19
CA ALA A 10 -17.69 0.79 6.08
C ALA A 10 -16.28 1.30 6.45
N LEU A 11 -15.59 1.92 5.50
CA LEU A 11 -14.25 2.50 5.67
C LEU A 11 -14.25 3.89 6.33
N SER A 12 -15.40 4.47 6.67
CA SER A 12 -15.47 5.83 7.22
C SER A 12 -14.92 5.97 8.64
N GLY A 13 -14.82 4.86 9.38
CA GLY A 13 -14.56 4.85 10.82
C GLY A 13 -15.77 5.21 11.69
N GLY A 14 -16.93 5.48 11.10
CA GLY A 14 -18.14 5.87 11.83
C GLY A 14 -19.12 4.74 12.17
N VAL A 15 -18.97 3.57 11.56
CA VAL A 15 -19.95 2.46 11.67
C VAL A 15 -19.42 1.20 12.34
N GLY A 16 -18.11 0.94 12.27
CA GLY A 16 -17.49 -0.23 12.88
C GLY A 16 -17.05 0.02 14.32
N GLN A 17 -17.12 -1.02 15.13
CA GLN A 17 -16.60 -1.06 16.50
C GLN A 17 -15.40 -1.99 16.58
N ALA A 18 -14.54 -1.81 17.59
CA ALA A 18 -13.41 -2.69 17.84
C ALA A 18 -13.86 -4.17 17.89
N GLY A 19 -13.15 -5.03 17.16
CA GLY A 19 -13.48 -6.45 17.01
C GLY A 19 -14.44 -6.79 15.88
N ASP A 20 -15.06 -5.81 15.23
CA ASP A 20 -15.95 -6.07 14.10
C ASP A 20 -15.21 -6.65 12.90
N THR A 21 -15.92 -7.48 12.14
CA THR A 21 -15.47 -7.95 10.83
C THR A 21 -16.44 -7.50 9.74
N PHE A 22 -15.94 -6.70 8.80
CA PHE A 22 -16.59 -6.37 7.55
C PHE A 22 -16.27 -7.44 6.51
N TRP A 23 -17.30 -8.16 6.09
CA TRP A 23 -17.23 -9.15 5.01
C TRP A 23 -17.56 -8.49 3.67
N LEU A 24 -16.62 -8.54 2.74
CA LEU A 24 -16.77 -8.01 1.38
C LEU A 24 -17.30 -9.13 0.48
N SER A 25 -18.49 -8.93 -0.08
CA SER A 25 -18.98 -9.79 -1.14
C SER A 25 -18.09 -9.71 -2.40
N GLY A 26 -18.15 -10.72 -3.23
CA GLY A 26 -17.49 -10.76 -4.53
C GLY A 26 -18.07 -9.69 -5.43
N GLY A 27 -17.20 -8.98 -6.13
CA GLY A 27 -17.60 -7.86 -6.97
C GLY A 27 -16.53 -6.79 -7.06
N ASN A 28 -16.85 -5.74 -7.81
CA ASN A 28 -15.98 -4.60 -8.01
C ASN A 28 -16.50 -3.37 -7.24
N TYR A 29 -15.67 -2.83 -6.35
CA TYR A 29 -15.96 -1.69 -5.50
C TYR A 29 -15.18 -0.48 -5.99
N VAL A 30 -15.84 0.42 -6.72
CA VAL A 30 -15.21 1.66 -7.20
C VAL A 30 -15.30 2.70 -6.11
N ILE A 31 -14.17 2.97 -5.44
CA ILE A 31 -14.10 3.89 -4.30
C ILE A 31 -13.25 5.13 -4.55
N GLY A 32 -12.42 5.13 -5.60
CA GLY A 32 -11.48 6.22 -5.83
C GLY A 32 -10.40 6.28 -4.74
N HIS A 33 -10.22 7.42 -4.09
CA HIS A 33 -9.27 7.55 -2.98
C HIS A 33 -10.03 7.75 -1.67
N ILE A 34 -9.74 6.92 -0.67
CA ILE A 34 -10.30 7.07 0.67
C ILE A 34 -9.18 7.36 1.66
N ASP A 35 -9.33 8.50 2.30
CA ASP A 35 -8.65 8.89 3.53
C ASP A 35 -9.46 8.40 4.72
N THR A 36 -8.87 7.58 5.59
CA THR A 36 -9.58 6.98 6.72
C THR A 36 -8.81 7.01 8.04
N LYS A 37 -9.57 7.11 9.13
CA LYS A 37 -9.11 7.04 10.52
C LYS A 37 -9.71 5.87 11.28
N ILE A 38 -10.04 4.77 10.58
CA ILE A 38 -10.54 3.56 11.25
C ILE A 38 -9.58 3.15 12.37
N GLU A 39 -10.17 2.75 13.48
CA GLU A 39 -9.46 2.35 14.68
C GLU A 39 -10.22 1.18 15.32
N GLY A 40 -9.53 0.06 15.51
CA GLY A 40 -9.94 -0.99 16.45
C GLY A 40 -9.31 -0.77 17.81
N ALA A 41 -9.38 -1.76 18.69
CA ALA A 41 -8.68 -1.73 19.97
C ALA A 41 -7.60 -2.83 20.03
N PRO A 42 -6.62 -2.73 20.94
CA PRO A 42 -5.69 -3.82 21.20
C PRO A 42 -6.44 -5.13 21.40
N GLU A 43 -5.99 -6.21 20.75
CA GLU A 43 -6.63 -7.55 20.74
C GLU A 43 -8.04 -7.61 20.14
N GLN A 44 -8.60 -6.49 19.68
CA GLN A 44 -9.91 -6.38 19.05
C GLN A 44 -9.79 -5.54 17.76
N PRO A 45 -9.05 -6.02 16.75
CA PRO A 45 -8.90 -5.28 15.52
C PRO A 45 -10.20 -5.24 14.73
N ILE A 46 -10.44 -4.16 14.00
CA ILE A 46 -11.45 -4.15 12.95
C ILE A 46 -10.87 -4.89 11.74
N THR A 47 -11.59 -5.89 11.23
CA THR A 47 -11.14 -6.70 10.10
C THR A 47 -11.99 -6.43 8.86
N PHE A 48 -11.34 -6.14 7.73
CA PHE A 48 -11.95 -6.15 6.41
C PHE A 48 -11.44 -7.35 5.65
N ARG A 49 -12.35 -8.21 5.19
CA ARG A 49 -11.99 -9.42 4.46
C ARG A 49 -13.04 -9.82 3.45
N GLN A 50 -12.63 -10.49 2.37
CA GLN A 50 -13.61 -11.04 1.44
C GLN A 50 -14.39 -12.22 2.04
N MET A 51 -15.59 -12.43 1.51
CA MET A 51 -16.39 -13.63 1.74
C MET A 51 -15.64 -14.89 1.26
N PRO A 52 -15.71 -16.01 2.00
CA PRO A 52 -15.00 -17.22 1.61
C PRO A 52 -15.41 -17.71 0.22
N GLY A 53 -14.42 -17.93 -0.66
CA GLY A 53 -14.64 -18.40 -2.03
C GLY A 53 -15.15 -17.34 -3.00
N GLU A 54 -15.32 -16.09 -2.55
CA GLU A 54 -15.65 -14.96 -3.42
C GLU A 54 -14.37 -14.22 -3.84
N TRP A 55 -14.52 -13.15 -4.63
CA TRP A 55 -13.39 -12.34 -5.10
C TRP A 55 -13.77 -10.86 -5.05
N ALA A 56 -13.40 -10.20 -3.95
CA ALA A 56 -13.65 -8.78 -3.75
C ALA A 56 -12.52 -7.95 -4.36
N ARG A 57 -12.88 -7.01 -5.24
CA ARG A 57 -11.93 -6.15 -5.97
C ARG A 57 -12.23 -4.71 -5.67
N ILE A 58 -11.25 -3.98 -5.18
CA ILE A 58 -11.39 -2.57 -4.85
C ILE A 58 -10.67 -1.78 -5.94
N ASP A 59 -11.43 -1.00 -6.70
CA ASP A 59 -10.90 -0.03 -7.65
C ASP A 59 -10.72 1.30 -6.94
N GLY A 60 -9.48 1.53 -6.50
CA GLY A 60 -9.12 2.69 -5.72
C GLY A 60 -7.87 2.52 -4.88
N SER A 61 -7.82 3.30 -3.80
CA SER A 61 -6.66 3.48 -2.93
C SER A 61 -7.09 3.88 -1.52
N LEU A 62 -6.28 3.50 -0.54
CA LEU A 62 -6.56 3.69 0.88
C LEU A 62 -5.38 4.39 1.57
N THR A 63 -5.67 5.46 2.30
CA THR A 63 -4.70 6.11 3.20
C THR A 63 -5.21 6.05 4.64
N PHE A 64 -4.41 5.48 5.53
CA PHE A 64 -4.68 5.40 6.96
C PHE A 64 -3.86 6.45 7.72
N PHE A 65 -4.52 7.30 8.50
CA PHE A 65 -3.88 8.36 9.29
C PHE A 65 -4.67 8.66 10.57
N GLY A 66 -4.02 9.33 11.52
CA GLY A 66 -4.71 9.95 12.66
C GLY A 66 -5.50 9.00 13.57
N SER A 67 -5.11 7.72 13.63
CA SER A 67 -5.65 6.71 14.54
C SER A 67 -4.53 5.86 15.17
N LEU A 68 -4.89 5.02 16.15
CA LEU A 68 -4.01 4.02 16.77
C LEU A 68 -4.00 2.67 16.04
N GLY A 69 -4.74 2.58 14.91
CA GLY A 69 -4.84 1.40 14.07
C GLY A 69 -5.60 0.26 14.75
N ASN A 70 -4.96 -0.91 14.85
CA ASN A 70 -5.61 -2.19 15.16
C ASN A 70 -6.62 -2.53 14.06
N VAL A 71 -6.13 -2.59 12.82
CA VAL A 71 -6.95 -2.88 11.64
C VAL A 71 -6.28 -3.97 10.82
N VAL A 72 -7.09 -4.92 10.35
CA VAL A 72 -6.66 -6.01 9.48
C VAL A 72 -7.35 -5.84 8.13
N LEU A 73 -6.57 -5.72 7.06
CA LEU A 73 -7.05 -5.87 5.69
C LEU A 73 -6.57 -7.21 5.16
N ARG A 74 -7.47 -8.07 4.68
CA ARG A 74 -7.05 -9.39 4.22
C ARG A 74 -7.84 -10.03 3.09
N ASP A 75 -7.13 -10.85 2.33
CA ASP A 75 -7.67 -11.78 1.35
C ASP A 75 -8.43 -11.11 0.19
N PHE A 76 -8.13 -9.86 -0.23
CA PHE A 76 -8.83 -9.20 -1.35
C PHE A 76 -7.88 -8.46 -2.32
N GLU A 77 -8.40 -8.05 -3.48
CA GLU A 77 -7.67 -7.31 -4.51
C GLU A 77 -7.90 -5.79 -4.39
N LEU A 78 -6.83 -5.01 -4.57
CA LEU A 78 -6.84 -3.56 -4.65
C LEU A 78 -6.08 -3.11 -5.90
N TYR A 79 -6.76 -2.42 -6.80
CA TYR A 79 -6.18 -1.98 -8.06
C TYR A 79 -6.67 -0.59 -8.47
N SER A 80 -6.12 -0.02 -9.54
CA SER A 80 -6.72 1.14 -10.19
C SER A 80 -7.11 0.82 -11.62
N SER A 81 -8.34 1.15 -11.99
CA SER A 81 -8.79 1.13 -13.39
C SER A 81 -8.27 2.31 -14.21
N ASP A 82 -7.68 3.33 -13.57
CA ASP A 82 -7.01 4.42 -14.28
C ASP A 82 -5.69 3.91 -14.88
N THR A 83 -5.66 3.81 -16.21
CA THR A 83 -4.49 3.34 -16.94
C THR A 83 -3.50 4.45 -17.28
N ASN A 84 -3.80 5.71 -16.96
CA ASN A 84 -2.93 6.83 -17.30
C ASN A 84 -1.71 6.92 -16.36
N ARG A 85 -0.59 6.35 -16.81
CA ARG A 85 0.68 6.27 -16.06
C ARG A 85 1.83 7.07 -16.68
N LEU A 86 1.55 7.83 -17.73
CA LEU A 86 2.56 8.55 -18.49
C LEU A 86 2.28 10.04 -18.41
N SER A 87 3.13 10.75 -17.64
CA SER A 87 3.16 12.20 -17.65
C SER A 87 3.94 12.70 -18.86
N ALA A 88 3.50 13.79 -19.46
CA ALA A 88 4.23 14.49 -20.51
C ALA A 88 5.13 15.62 -19.96
N GLN A 89 5.10 15.87 -18.65
CA GLN A 89 5.80 16.98 -18.00
C GLN A 89 7.27 16.66 -17.72
N THR A 90 8.15 17.65 -17.78
CA THR A 90 9.56 17.55 -17.37
C THR A 90 9.84 18.52 -16.22
N ASP A 91 10.89 18.26 -15.44
CA ASP A 91 11.36 19.06 -14.31
C ASP A 91 10.32 19.21 -13.17
N VAL A 92 9.38 18.27 -13.04
CA VAL A 92 8.32 18.27 -12.00
C VAL A 92 8.61 17.33 -10.81
N GLY A 93 9.77 16.68 -10.81
CA GLY A 93 10.15 15.75 -9.76
C GLY A 93 9.14 14.62 -9.61
N PHE A 94 8.57 14.45 -8.41
CA PHE A 94 7.63 13.37 -8.09
C PHE A 94 6.14 13.80 -8.05
N ASN A 95 5.82 15.01 -8.54
CA ASN A 95 4.47 15.57 -8.49
C ASN A 95 3.97 16.07 -9.86
N PRO A 96 3.95 15.21 -10.90
CA PRO A 96 3.29 15.58 -12.15
C PRO A 96 1.80 15.88 -11.91
N THR A 97 1.24 16.82 -12.67
CA THR A 97 -0.14 17.30 -12.50
C THR A 97 -1.11 16.84 -13.59
N ASP A 98 -0.60 16.19 -14.63
CA ASP A 98 -1.37 15.67 -15.77
C ASP A 98 -1.75 14.19 -15.64
N ILE A 99 -1.30 13.53 -14.57
CA ILE A 99 -1.70 12.18 -14.18
C ILE A 99 -2.14 12.17 -12.72
N LYS A 100 -3.03 11.24 -12.37
CA LYS A 100 -3.45 11.04 -10.99
C LYS A 100 -2.41 10.18 -10.28
N ILE A 101 -1.79 10.67 -9.23
CA ILE A 101 -0.79 9.93 -8.44
C ILE A 101 -1.41 9.42 -7.14
N ILE A 102 -1.69 8.12 -7.07
CA ILE A 102 -2.25 7.47 -5.88
C ILE A 102 -1.50 6.18 -5.53
N PRO A 103 -1.23 5.92 -4.23
CA PRO A 103 -0.72 4.62 -3.80
C PRO A 103 -1.84 3.58 -3.81
N GLY A 104 -1.54 2.29 -3.70
CA GLY A 104 -2.54 1.29 -3.32
C GLY A 104 -2.94 1.50 -1.86
N VAL A 105 -2.02 1.19 -0.96
CA VAL A 105 -2.16 1.43 0.47
C VAL A 105 -1.08 2.40 0.93
N ALA A 106 -1.47 3.46 1.61
CA ALA A 106 -0.59 4.29 2.41
C ALA A 106 -0.96 4.16 3.89
N SER A 107 0.00 3.80 4.73
CA SER A 107 -0.20 3.74 6.18
C SER A 107 0.72 4.72 6.89
N PHE A 108 0.10 5.60 7.68
CA PHE A 108 0.75 6.47 8.66
C PHE A 108 0.46 6.04 10.10
N VAL A 109 -0.15 4.86 10.26
CA VAL A 109 -0.82 4.40 11.48
C VAL A 109 -0.16 3.11 11.98
N PRO A 110 0.04 2.96 13.30
CA PRO A 110 0.60 1.75 13.86
C PRO A 110 -0.41 0.59 13.91
N ASN A 111 0.04 -0.62 14.24
CA ASN A 111 -0.83 -1.78 14.51
C ASN A 111 -1.74 -2.17 13.32
N MET A 112 -1.22 -2.09 12.11
CA MET A 112 -1.91 -2.52 10.89
C MET A 112 -1.45 -3.91 10.48
N SER A 113 -2.35 -4.72 9.94
CA SER A 113 -1.99 -5.99 9.28
C SER A 113 -2.59 -6.03 7.88
N PHE A 114 -1.74 -6.24 6.88
CA PHE A 114 -2.10 -6.39 5.47
C PHE A 114 -1.74 -7.82 5.05
N ILE A 115 -2.74 -8.67 4.82
CA ILE A 115 -2.54 -10.13 4.73
C ILE A 115 -3.16 -10.65 3.43
N ASN A 116 -2.39 -11.37 2.60
CA ASN A 116 -2.88 -11.99 1.36
C ASN A 116 -3.60 -11.00 0.42
N LEU A 117 -3.11 -9.76 0.35
CA LEU A 117 -3.66 -8.77 -0.57
C LEU A 117 -3.03 -8.91 -1.96
N VAL A 118 -3.81 -8.66 -2.99
CA VAL A 118 -3.31 -8.47 -4.36
C VAL A 118 -3.35 -6.97 -4.67
N VAL A 119 -2.20 -6.31 -4.78
CA VAL A 119 -2.12 -4.86 -4.97
C VAL A 119 -1.41 -4.52 -6.26
N HIS A 120 -2.14 -3.98 -7.24
CA HIS A 120 -1.55 -3.74 -8.56
C HIS A 120 -2.11 -2.54 -9.29
N ASP A 121 -1.43 -2.16 -10.38
CA ASP A 121 -1.88 -1.11 -11.28
C ASP A 121 -2.13 0.22 -10.53
N GLN A 122 -1.35 0.53 -9.49
CA GLN A 122 -1.41 1.82 -8.81
C GLN A 122 -0.47 2.81 -9.47
N THR A 123 -0.89 4.05 -9.63
CA THR A 123 -0.09 5.10 -10.28
C THR A 123 0.98 5.68 -9.35
N ARG A 124 1.24 5.03 -8.20
CA ARG A 124 2.34 5.35 -7.27
C ARG A 124 2.91 4.06 -6.68
N HIS A 125 2.99 3.97 -5.35
CA HIS A 125 3.50 2.79 -4.67
C HIS A 125 2.38 1.76 -4.47
N GLY A 126 2.69 0.47 -4.47
CA GLY A 126 1.74 -0.57 -4.03
C GLY A 126 1.41 -0.37 -2.55
N PHE A 127 2.45 -0.44 -1.72
CA PHE A 127 2.42 -0.09 -0.30
C PHE A 127 3.37 1.07 -0.01
N TYR A 128 2.87 2.07 0.71
CA TYR A 128 3.66 3.05 1.41
C TYR A 128 3.47 2.89 2.92
N ILE A 129 4.55 2.64 3.66
CA ILE A 129 4.53 2.51 5.12
C ILE A 129 5.44 3.58 5.71
N SER A 130 4.86 4.56 6.39
CA SER A 130 5.62 5.68 6.94
C SER A 130 6.46 5.29 8.17
N GLU A 131 7.35 6.19 8.59
CA GLU A 131 8.09 6.09 9.85
C GLU A 131 7.20 6.04 11.11
N SER A 132 5.99 6.61 11.06
CA SER A 132 5.04 6.62 12.17
C SER A 132 4.21 5.33 12.26
N ALA A 133 4.20 4.55 11.19
CA ALA A 133 3.41 3.32 11.05
C ALA A 133 4.13 2.11 11.69
N THR A 134 4.24 2.12 13.02
CA THR A 134 4.98 1.10 13.79
C THR A 134 4.14 -0.12 14.14
N ASN A 135 4.77 -1.28 14.34
CA ASN A 135 4.11 -2.55 14.62
C ASN A 135 3.15 -2.97 13.49
N ASN A 136 3.59 -2.82 12.24
CA ASN A 136 2.82 -3.20 11.07
C ASN A 136 3.31 -4.52 10.47
N LEU A 137 2.35 -5.34 10.03
CA LEU A 137 2.57 -6.59 9.31
C LEU A 137 2.11 -6.46 7.86
N VAL A 138 2.95 -6.88 6.92
CA VAL A 138 2.64 -7.06 5.51
C VAL A 138 3.02 -8.49 5.13
N TYR A 139 2.02 -9.35 4.96
CA TYR A 139 2.19 -10.79 4.85
C TYR A 139 1.53 -11.35 3.60
N GLY A 140 2.24 -12.21 2.85
CA GLY A 140 1.62 -13.03 1.80
C GLY A 140 1.03 -12.25 0.62
N CYS A 141 1.45 -11.00 0.41
CA CYS A 141 0.86 -10.14 -0.61
C CYS A 141 1.51 -10.35 -1.98
N LEU A 142 0.70 -10.16 -3.04
CA LEU A 142 1.15 -10.11 -4.43
C LEU A 142 1.07 -8.66 -4.92
N VAL A 143 2.22 -8.05 -5.24
CA VAL A 143 2.30 -6.61 -5.51
C VAL A 143 3.00 -6.33 -6.83
N TYR A 144 2.31 -5.75 -7.81
CA TYR A 144 2.89 -5.63 -9.16
C TYR A 144 2.28 -4.52 -10.02
N ASN A 145 2.93 -4.19 -11.14
CA ASN A 145 2.47 -3.19 -12.11
C ASN A 145 2.24 -1.77 -11.52
N ASN A 146 3.03 -1.39 -10.51
CA ASN A 146 2.86 -0.10 -9.84
C ASN A 146 3.84 0.98 -10.35
N GLY A 147 3.38 2.23 -10.33
CA GLY A 147 4.15 3.43 -10.66
C GLY A 147 3.74 4.12 -11.95
N TRP A 148 4.55 5.10 -12.32
CA TRP A 148 4.37 5.99 -13.47
C TRP A 148 5.73 6.45 -14.03
N ALA A 149 5.70 7.05 -15.23
CA ALA A 149 6.88 7.65 -15.85
C ALA A 149 6.57 9.01 -16.49
N SER A 150 7.59 9.86 -16.57
CA SER A 150 7.68 11.08 -17.39
C SER A 150 8.89 10.98 -18.33
N PRO A 151 9.15 11.96 -19.22
CA PRO A 151 10.32 11.92 -20.10
C PRO A 151 11.67 11.90 -19.35
N ASP A 152 11.72 12.46 -18.14
CA ASP A 152 12.94 12.69 -17.36
C ASP A 152 12.92 12.10 -15.95
N ASN A 153 11.80 11.52 -15.52
CA ASN A 153 11.68 10.83 -14.24
C ASN A 153 10.75 9.61 -14.32
N ALA A 154 10.83 8.72 -13.34
CA ALA A 154 9.85 7.66 -13.14
C ALA A 154 9.83 7.26 -11.67
N GLU A 155 8.66 6.94 -11.14
CA GLU A 155 8.46 6.77 -9.71
C GLU A 155 7.37 5.73 -9.41
N GLY A 156 7.37 5.21 -8.20
CA GLY A 156 6.46 4.16 -7.76
C GLY A 156 7.20 2.87 -7.46
N HIS A 157 6.96 2.33 -6.27
CA HIS A 157 7.64 1.15 -5.72
C HIS A 157 6.58 0.15 -5.28
N ASN A 158 6.87 -1.14 -5.31
CA ASN A 158 5.89 -2.10 -4.79
C ASN A 158 5.79 -1.96 -3.26
N PHE A 159 6.92 -1.92 -2.57
CA PHE A 159 7.01 -1.63 -1.13
C PHE A 159 7.93 -0.44 -0.90
N TYR A 160 7.35 0.69 -0.49
CA TYR A 160 8.07 1.91 -0.11
C TYR A 160 7.93 2.13 1.39
N VAL A 161 8.98 1.82 2.14
CA VAL A 161 8.87 1.65 3.59
C VAL A 161 9.93 2.48 4.28
N GLN A 162 9.49 3.37 5.17
CA GLN A 162 10.36 4.13 6.05
C GLN A 162 10.48 3.45 7.40
N SER A 163 11.67 3.51 8.01
CA SER A 163 11.84 3.00 9.38
C SER A 163 12.94 3.70 10.15
N ASN A 164 12.57 4.35 11.25
CA ASN A 164 13.53 4.85 12.26
C ASN A 164 13.13 4.55 13.70
N LYS A 165 11.96 3.93 13.89
CA LYS A 165 11.40 3.55 15.19
C LYS A 165 10.37 2.45 15.04
N GLY A 166 10.12 1.73 16.14
CA GLY A 166 9.17 0.63 16.18
C GLY A 166 9.55 -0.52 15.25
N THR A 167 8.58 -1.38 14.95
CA THR A 167 8.79 -2.59 14.15
C THR A 167 7.94 -2.62 12.89
N ARG A 168 8.44 -3.29 11.85
CA ARG A 168 7.71 -3.61 10.62
C ARG A 168 8.10 -5.00 10.19
N GLU A 169 7.12 -5.85 9.95
CA GLU A 169 7.34 -7.19 9.42
C GLU A 169 6.77 -7.24 8.02
N ILE A 170 7.64 -7.48 7.04
CA ILE A 170 7.28 -7.60 5.64
C ILE A 170 7.77 -8.97 5.22
N THR A 171 6.87 -9.94 5.15
CA THR A 171 7.26 -11.34 4.98
C THR A 171 6.39 -12.09 3.99
N ASP A 172 6.98 -13.08 3.31
CA ASP A 172 6.32 -13.98 2.35
C ASP A 172 5.59 -13.26 1.20
N ASN A 173 6.06 -12.07 0.79
CA ASN A 173 5.45 -11.31 -0.31
C ASN A 173 6.13 -11.58 -1.65
N VAL A 174 5.39 -11.43 -2.75
CA VAL A 174 5.93 -11.47 -4.12
C VAL A 174 5.73 -10.12 -4.78
N ALA A 175 6.81 -9.48 -5.22
CA ALA A 175 6.77 -8.20 -5.92
C ALA A 175 7.47 -8.23 -7.28
N PHE A 176 6.81 -7.66 -8.31
CA PHE A 176 7.41 -7.59 -9.63
C PHE A 176 6.83 -6.48 -10.52
N ASN A 177 7.45 -6.27 -11.69
CA ASN A 177 7.01 -5.35 -12.75
C ASN A 177 6.64 -3.97 -12.23
N VAL A 178 7.61 -3.15 -11.85
CA VAL A 178 7.36 -1.86 -11.20
C VAL A 178 8.17 -0.76 -11.89
N SER A 179 7.73 0.49 -11.80
CA SER A 179 8.46 1.63 -12.38
C SER A 179 9.78 1.89 -11.64
N GLY A 180 9.77 1.70 -10.31
CA GLY A 180 10.91 1.85 -9.42
C GLY A 180 11.52 0.53 -8.93
N ALA A 181 11.96 0.52 -7.67
CA ALA A 181 12.34 -0.70 -6.94
C ALA A 181 11.13 -1.52 -6.47
N ASN A 182 11.31 -2.83 -6.34
CA ASN A 182 10.31 -3.71 -5.74
C ASN A 182 10.22 -3.48 -4.23
N PHE A 183 11.35 -3.48 -3.54
CA PHE A 183 11.49 -3.15 -2.12
C PHE A 183 12.46 -1.99 -1.98
N GLN A 184 11.95 -0.83 -1.57
CA GLN A 184 12.77 0.29 -1.12
C GLN A 184 12.48 0.56 0.35
N ILE A 185 13.39 0.06 1.18
CA ILE A 185 13.36 0.18 2.64
C ILE A 185 14.39 1.22 3.02
N TYR A 186 13.93 2.37 3.50
CA TYR A 186 14.80 3.52 3.59
C TYR A 186 14.55 4.39 4.81
N GLU A 187 15.49 5.28 5.06
CA GLU A 187 15.33 6.43 5.94
C GLU A 187 16.20 7.54 5.36
N ASN A 188 15.68 8.76 5.33
CA ASN A 188 16.31 9.89 4.63
C ASN A 188 16.44 11.14 5.52
N ALA A 189 16.03 11.07 6.78
CA ALA A 189 16.28 12.12 7.75
C ALA A 189 17.72 12.06 8.28
N ILE A 190 18.33 13.24 8.42
CA ILE A 190 19.69 13.41 8.95
C ILE A 190 19.77 12.79 10.35
N ASN A 191 20.82 12.00 10.60
CA ASN A 191 21.07 11.27 11.85
C ASN A 191 20.01 10.21 12.23
N MET A 192 19.13 9.82 11.31
CA MET A 192 18.25 8.67 11.50
C MET A 192 18.90 7.40 10.96
N HIS A 193 18.36 6.25 11.37
CA HIS A 193 18.88 4.93 11.01
C HIS A 193 17.72 3.96 10.83
N LEU A 194 17.91 2.93 10.01
CA LEU A 194 16.94 1.85 9.87
C LEU A 194 16.79 1.07 11.18
N VAL A 195 15.56 0.94 11.67
CA VAL A 195 15.23 0.21 12.92
C VAL A 195 14.13 -0.80 12.68
N GLY A 196 14.24 -1.99 13.26
CA GLY A 196 13.09 -2.89 13.47
C GLY A 196 12.37 -3.38 12.23
N VAL A 197 13.04 -3.46 11.07
CA VAL A 197 12.45 -4.03 9.84
C VAL A 197 12.85 -5.50 9.72
N THR A 198 11.86 -6.38 9.65
CA THR A 198 12.04 -7.79 9.29
C THR A 198 11.64 -8.00 7.84
N LEU A 199 12.56 -8.56 7.05
CA LEU A 199 12.37 -8.94 5.66
C LEU A 199 12.68 -10.43 5.56
N ASP A 200 11.66 -11.26 5.40
CA ASP A 200 11.81 -12.72 5.36
C ASP A 200 10.92 -13.32 4.27
N GLY A 201 11.34 -14.42 3.63
CA GLY A 201 10.53 -15.14 2.62
C GLY A 201 10.10 -14.37 1.36
N ASN A 202 10.49 -13.11 1.19
CA ASN A 202 10.04 -12.26 0.08
C ASN A 202 10.75 -12.57 -1.24
N VAL A 203 10.02 -12.45 -2.34
CA VAL A 203 10.51 -12.60 -3.71
C VAL A 203 10.34 -11.29 -4.47
N ALA A 204 11.37 -10.89 -5.22
CA ALA A 204 11.36 -9.68 -6.03
C ALA A 204 12.03 -9.89 -7.39
N PHE A 205 11.43 -9.39 -8.47
CA PHE A 205 12.03 -9.43 -9.80
C PHE A 205 11.48 -8.33 -10.73
N ASN A 206 12.24 -7.99 -11.77
CA ASN A 206 11.80 -7.09 -12.84
C ASN A 206 11.45 -5.65 -12.38
N ALA A 207 12.21 -5.12 -11.41
CA ALA A 207 12.21 -3.70 -11.09
C ALA A 207 12.60 -2.83 -12.31
N GLY A 208 11.99 -1.64 -12.41
CA GLY A 208 12.17 -0.72 -13.53
C GLY A 208 11.45 -1.09 -14.82
N ALA A 209 10.76 -2.24 -14.90
CA ALA A 209 10.21 -2.77 -16.16
C ALA A 209 9.15 -1.90 -16.84
N LEU A 210 8.54 -0.96 -16.12
CA LEU A 210 7.48 -0.10 -16.66
C LEU A 210 8.00 1.21 -17.26
N GLN A 211 9.31 1.44 -17.27
CA GLN A 211 9.91 2.70 -17.69
C GLN A 211 11.32 2.50 -18.26
N ALA A 212 11.84 3.52 -18.97
CA ALA A 212 13.16 3.49 -19.60
C ALA A 212 14.08 4.67 -19.20
N VAL A 213 13.66 5.45 -18.20
CA VAL A 213 14.34 6.66 -17.71
C VAL A 213 15.56 6.33 -16.86
N ARG A 214 15.45 5.39 -15.92
CA ARG A 214 16.55 5.01 -15.02
C ARG A 214 16.56 3.53 -14.70
N ASN A 215 17.73 2.97 -14.44
CA ASN A 215 17.85 1.59 -13.99
C ASN A 215 17.49 1.47 -12.51
N TYR A 216 16.74 0.43 -12.16
CA TYR A 216 16.40 0.12 -10.77
C TYR A 216 16.91 -1.26 -10.34
N ARG A 217 17.01 -1.41 -9.03
CA ARG A 217 17.26 -2.69 -8.36
C ARG A 217 15.97 -3.18 -7.73
N ASP A 218 15.81 -4.50 -7.66
CA ASP A 218 14.68 -5.10 -6.95
C ASP A 218 14.69 -4.74 -5.45
N TRP A 219 15.88 -4.70 -4.86
CA TRP A 219 16.09 -4.41 -3.44
C TRP A 219 16.98 -3.19 -3.26
N ILE A 220 16.48 -2.19 -2.55
CA ILE A 220 17.24 -1.04 -2.04
C ILE A 220 16.96 -0.97 -0.54
N VAL A 221 17.98 -1.20 0.27
CA VAL A 221 17.89 -1.17 1.73
C VAL A 221 19.03 -0.34 2.26
N GLY A 222 18.73 0.79 2.91
CA GLY A 222 19.77 1.66 3.47
C GLY A 222 19.24 2.99 3.98
N VAL A 223 20.15 3.80 4.50
CA VAL A 223 19.91 5.21 4.81
C VAL A 223 20.40 6.04 3.63
N ASP A 224 19.55 6.92 3.11
CA ASP A 224 19.97 7.96 2.18
C ASP A 224 20.59 9.08 3.03
N ALA A 225 21.92 9.10 3.11
CA ALA A 225 22.71 10.15 3.75
C ALA A 225 23.64 10.83 2.74
#